data_AF-A0A9P3AKH2-F1
#
_entry.id   AF-A0A9P3AKH2-F1
#
_cell.length_a   1.000
_cell.length_b   1.000
_cell.length_c   1.000
_cell.angle_alpha   90.00
_cell.angle_beta   90.00
_cell.angle_gamma   90.00
#
_symmetry.space_group_name_H-M   'P 1'
#
loop_
_entity.id
_entity.type
_entity.pdbx_description
1 polymer ?
#
loop_
_entity_poly.entity_id
_entity_poly.type
_entity_poly.pdbx_seq_one_letter_code
_entity_poly.pdbx_strand_id
1 'polypeptide(L)' 'MGMTDDDDIVYCDVQMPLAQGRELLQLVSTLKESNAHPALNRVFERMQYELTTSIDIVENPPVWGPWCR' A
#
# COMPACT_ATOMS: atom_id res chain seq x y z
N MET A 1 -30.70 1.22 15.16
CA MET A 1 -29.30 1.58 15.41
C MET A 1 -28.52 0.28 15.46
N GLY A 2 -28.00 -0.17 14.33
CA GLY A 2 -27.24 -1.41 14.24
C GLY A 2 -26.08 -1.15 13.30
N MET A 3 -24.93 -0.81 13.84
CA MET A 3 -23.67 -0.93 13.13
C MET A 3 -23.06 -2.22 13.65
N THR A 4 -23.14 -3.22 12.78
CA THR A 4 -22.61 -4.57 12.91
C THR A 4 -21.09 -4.54 12.89
N ASP A 5 -20.49 -5.27 13.85
CA ASP A 5 -19.08 -5.68 13.92
C ASP A 5 -18.06 -4.64 13.45
N ASP A 6 -17.60 -3.83 14.40
CA ASP A 6 -16.25 -3.29 14.36
C ASP A 6 -15.28 -4.49 14.32
N ASP A 7 -15.01 -5.00 13.11
CA ASP A 7 -13.80 -5.77 12.85
C ASP A 7 -12.64 -4.88 13.29
N ASP A 8 -11.92 -5.24 14.36
CA ASP A 8 -10.81 -4.48 14.91
C ASP A 8 -9.80 -4.11 13.80
N ILE A 9 -9.91 -2.89 13.23
CA ILE A 9 -9.09 -2.45 12.11
C ILE A 9 -7.71 -2.06 12.62
N VAL A 10 -6.68 -2.75 12.13
CA VAL A 10 -5.28 -2.38 12.38
C VAL A 10 -4.84 -1.33 11.36
N TYR A 11 -4.45 -0.14 11.84
CA TYR A 11 -3.83 0.91 11.02
C TYR A 11 -2.30 0.87 11.18
N CYS A 12 -1.58 0.97 10.06
CA CYS A 12 -0.11 0.96 10.04
C CYS A 12 0.41 2.09 9.13
N ASP A 13 1.15 3.02 9.70
CA ASP A 13 1.89 4.06 8.98
C ASP A 13 3.36 3.63 8.85
N VAL A 14 3.79 3.29 7.63
CA VAL A 14 5.13 2.76 7.37
C VAL A 14 5.86 3.66 6.40
N GLN A 15 7.01 4.20 6.85
CA GLN A 15 7.92 4.96 6.01
C GLN A 15 9.16 4.13 5.68
N MET A 16 9.64 4.24 4.44
CA MET A 16 10.84 3.55 3.99
C MET A 16 11.53 4.30 2.83
N PRO A 17 12.84 4.08 2.59
CA PRO A 17 13.51 4.55 1.38
C PRO A 17 12.88 4.00 0.10
N LEU A 18 12.97 4.74 -1.00
CA LEU A 18 12.39 4.38 -2.30
C LEU A 18 12.80 2.96 -2.77
N ALA A 19 14.07 2.59 -2.58
CA ALA A 19 14.56 1.26 -2.94
C ALA A 19 13.83 0.13 -2.18
N GLN A 20 13.62 0.32 -0.88
CA GLN A 20 12.87 -0.63 -0.05
C GLN A 20 11.38 -0.64 -0.43
N GLY A 21 10.81 0.51 -0.79
CA GLY A 21 9.45 0.60 -1.30
C GLY A 21 9.25 -0.24 -2.57
N ARG A 22 10.18 -0.14 -3.53
CA ARG A 22 10.15 -0.94 -4.76
C ARG A 22 10.29 -2.45 -4.48
N GLU A 23 11.20 -2.82 -3.58
CA GLU A 23 11.38 -4.22 -3.17
C GLU A 23 10.13 -4.77 -2.48
N LEU A 24 9.53 -4.01 -1.56
CA LEU A 24 8.30 -4.38 -0.88
C LEU A 24 7.13 -4.52 -1.86
N LEU A 25 7.00 -3.60 -2.83
CA LEU A 25 5.97 -3.70 -3.87
C LEU A 25 6.11 -5.00 -4.67
N GLN A 26 7.33 -5.38 -5.07
CA GLN A 26 7.58 -6.65 -5.76
C GLN A 26 7.17 -7.85 -4.89
N LEU A 27 7.56 -7.85 -3.62
CA LEU A 27 7.21 -8.92 -2.68
C LEU A 27 5.69 -9.05 -2.51
N VAL A 28 4.97 -7.96 -2.30
CA VAL A 28 3.51 -7.97 -2.14
C VAL A 28 2.81 -8.43 -3.43
N SER A 29 3.32 -8.06 -4.60
CA SER A 29 2.83 -8.56 -5.89
C SER A 29 2.99 -10.07 -6.01
N THR A 30 4.17 -10.60 -5.70
CA THR A 30 4.41 -12.05 -5.67
C THR A 30 3.49 -12.77 -4.66
N LEU A 31 3.30 -12.21 -3.47
CA LEU A 31 2.42 -12.80 -2.45
C LEU A 31 0.96 -12.85 -2.92
N LYS A 32 0.45 -11.77 -3.53
CA LYS A 32 -0.90 -11.73 -4.10
C LYS A 32 -1.07 -12.78 -5.20
N GLU A 33 -0.13 -12.83 -6.16
CA GLU A 33 -0.18 -13.76 -7.28
C GLU A 33 -0.08 -15.23 -6.83
N SER A 34 0.68 -15.50 -5.77
CA SER A 34 0.81 -16.86 -5.22
C SER A 34 -0.50 -17.42 -4.66
N ASN A 35 -1.44 -16.55 -4.26
CA ASN A 35 -2.68 -16.90 -3.57
C ASN A 35 -2.47 -17.82 -2.34
N ALA A 36 -1.26 -17.83 -1.75
CA ALA A 36 -0.93 -18.67 -0.59
C ALA A 36 -1.64 -18.21 0.69
N HIS A 37 -2.08 -16.95 0.72
CA HIS A 37 -2.78 -16.33 1.86
C HIS A 37 -4.07 -15.66 1.41
N PRO A 38 -5.13 -16.43 1.06
CA PRO A 38 -6.35 -15.88 0.46
C PRO A 38 -7.09 -14.89 1.36
N ALA A 39 -7.01 -15.06 2.68
CA ALA A 39 -7.57 -14.11 3.66
C ALA A 39 -6.90 -12.72 3.60
N LEU A 40 -5.69 -12.64 3.06
CA LEU A 40 -4.91 -11.39 2.93
C LEU A 40 -4.98 -10.79 1.52
N ASN A 41 -5.67 -11.41 0.55
CA ASN A 41 -5.68 -10.91 -0.83
C ASN A 41 -6.13 -9.44 -0.92
N ARG A 42 -7.18 -9.07 -0.18
CA ARG A 42 -7.67 -7.67 -0.14
C ARG A 42 -6.66 -6.72 0.54
N VAL A 43 -5.90 -7.22 1.50
CA VAL A 43 -4.82 -6.47 2.15
C VAL A 43 -3.66 -6.26 1.18
N PHE A 44 -3.24 -7.30 0.45
CA PHE A 44 -2.19 -7.20 -0.57
C PHE A 44 -2.56 -6.28 -1.73
N GLU A 45 -3.82 -6.31 -2.18
CA GLU A 45 -4.34 -5.38 -3.18
C GLU A 45 -4.21 -3.93 -2.72
N ARG A 46 -4.60 -3.66 -1.48
CA ARG A 46 -4.49 -2.32 -0.91
C ARG A 46 -3.04 -1.90 -0.73
N MET A 47 -2.18 -2.78 -0.21
CA MET A 47 -0.74 -2.53 -0.10
C MET A 47 -0.12 -2.19 -1.46
N GLN A 48 -0.44 -2.95 -2.52
CA GLN A 48 0.07 -2.65 -3.87
C GLN A 48 -0.37 -1.27 -4.35
N TYR A 49 -1.64 -0.93 -4.17
CA TYR A 49 -2.16 0.38 -4.57
C TYR A 49 -1.45 1.51 -3.84
N GLU A 50 -1.45 1.47 -2.50
CA GLU A 50 -0.87 2.53 -1.65
C GLU A 50 0.65 2.67 -1.86
N LEU A 51 1.37 1.55 -2.00
CA LEU A 51 2.81 1.57 -2.29
C LEU A 51 3.09 2.12 -3.67
N THR A 52 2.35 1.70 -4.71
CA THR A 52 2.53 2.20 -6.07
C THR A 52 2.28 3.70 -6.14
N THR A 53 1.19 4.18 -5.53
CA THR A 53 0.88 5.62 -5.46
C THR A 53 1.96 6.38 -4.70
N SER A 54 2.43 5.87 -3.57
CA SER A 54 3.46 6.53 -2.76
C SER A 54 4.81 6.59 -3.47
N ILE A 55 5.18 5.53 -4.21
CA ILE A 55 6.37 5.49 -5.06
C ILE A 55 6.23 6.50 -6.20
N ASP A 56 5.08 6.54 -6.89
CA ASP A 56 4.83 7.47 -7.99
C ASP A 56 4.92 8.93 -7.54
N ILE A 57 4.44 9.28 -6.34
CA ILE A 57 4.59 10.63 -5.79
C ILE A 57 6.07 11.02 -5.60
N VAL A 58 6.93 10.07 -5.22
CA VAL A 58 8.36 10.33 -5.02
C VAL A 58 9.10 10.42 -6.36
N GLU A 59 8.75 9.56 -7.31
CA GLU A 59 9.41 9.47 -8.62
C GLU A 59 8.92 10.54 -9.61
N ASN A 60 7.62 10.80 -9.60
CA ASN A 60 6.89 11.72 -10.46
C ASN A 60 6.08 12.69 -9.57
N PRO A 61 6.77 13.59 -8.84
CA PRO A 61 6.10 14.50 -7.93
C PRO A 61 5.01 15.28 -8.66
N PRO A 62 3.77 15.30 -8.13
CA PRO A 62 2.68 16.00 -8.77
C PRO A 62 3.00 17.49 -8.87
N VAL A 63 2.56 18.10 -9.97
CA VAL A 63 2.68 19.55 -10.21
C VAL A 63 1.76 20.40 -9.33
N TRP A 64 1.13 19.80 -8.33
CA TRP A 64 0.26 20.44 -7.34
C TRP A 64 0.64 19.96 -5.93
N GLY A 65 0.43 20.83 -4.93
CA GLY A 65 0.75 20.53 -3.53
C GLY A 65 2.14 21.03 -3.08
N PRO A 66 2.69 20.51 -1.96
CA PRO A 66 3.96 20.96 -1.37
C PRO A 66 5.19 20.77 -2.27
N TRP A 67 5.03 20.02 -3.36
CA TRP A 67 6.07 19.60 -4.29
C TRP A 67 6.28 20.58 -5.46
N CYS A 68 5.42 21.60 -5.60
CA CYS A 68 5.63 22.73 -6.51
C CYS A 68 6.65 23.70 -5.90
N ARG A 69 7.90 23.69 -6.38
CA ARG A 69 8.87 24.77 -6.13
C ARG A 69 9.47 25.24 -7.44
#